data_AF-A0A202B323-F1
#
_entry.id   AF-A0A202B323-F1
#
_cell.length_a   1.000
_cell.length_b   1.000
_cell.length_c   1.000
_cell.angle_alpha   90.00
_cell.angle_beta   90.00
_cell.angle_gamma   90.00
#
_symmetry.space_group_name_H-M   'P 1'
#
loop_
_entity.id
_entity.type
_entity.pdbx_description
1 polymer ?
#
loop_
_entity_poly.entity_id
_entity_poly.type
_entity_poly.pdbx_seq_one_letter_code
_entity_poly.pdbx_strand_id
1 'polypeptide(L)'
;LRTDHHGAIRAAHGLLLTTEAQNGASGKQLAREHAQSQLDAALSLSQALAETASGQLADAMETGPEEIGPDNAKAGKKPDGHLQHHVDALKAWEAGSNTDKDGKTAKDQAGQQPLLVLSAPAGIASLTEQSQTVSAGTNLNLIAQRDANHTTGRRWLHNVGQHISLFVAGVKDKVALKLIAAKGKVQVQAQSDAMELTADKDVTITSAKQTIHVNAKQEILLTSGGAYIRLKDGKIELHAPGTISIKGASHNFSGPDQMNPPLPRFPNTVCKQCMAQAFSQANPLVAAK
;
A
#
# COMPACT_ATOMS: atom_id res chain seq x y z
N LEU A 1 33.26 22.04 2.67
CA LEU A 1 32.98 22.93 1.51
C LEU A 1 31.99 24.00 1.97
N ARG A 2 32.24 25.29 1.72
CA ARG A 2 31.32 26.40 2.02
C ARG A 2 31.36 27.42 0.88
N THR A 3 30.20 27.94 0.51
CA THR A 3 30.01 29.09 -0.40
C THR A 3 28.67 29.76 -0.05
N ASP A 4 28.55 31.07 -0.30
CA ASP A 4 27.27 31.80 -0.18
C ASP A 4 26.50 31.83 -1.53
N HIS A 5 27.12 31.30 -2.59
CA HIS A 5 26.52 31.13 -3.92
C HIS A 5 26.17 29.66 -4.20
N HIS A 6 25.84 29.34 -5.44
CA HIS A 6 25.53 27.96 -5.83
C HIS A 6 26.76 27.05 -5.68
N GLY A 7 26.53 25.88 -5.11
CA GLY A 7 27.48 24.78 -5.06
C GLY A 7 26.89 23.55 -5.74
N ALA A 8 27.72 22.75 -6.38
CA ALA A 8 27.31 21.49 -6.96
C ALA A 8 28.34 20.41 -6.63
N ILE A 9 27.85 19.24 -6.22
CA ILE A 9 28.63 18.00 -6.17
C ILE A 9 28.02 17.10 -7.24
N ARG A 10 28.79 16.82 -8.30
CA ARG A 10 28.37 15.93 -9.39
C ARG A 10 29.34 14.77 -9.46
N ALA A 11 28.82 13.56 -9.44
CA ALA A 11 29.59 12.35 -9.58
C ALA A 11 28.86 11.40 -10.54
N ALA A 12 29.33 11.32 -11.78
CA ALA A 12 28.68 10.57 -12.86
C ALA A 12 28.69 9.05 -12.62
N HIS A 13 29.55 8.59 -11.71
CA HIS A 13 29.63 7.19 -11.27
C HIS A 13 29.05 6.99 -9.86
N GLY A 14 28.25 7.96 -9.40
CA GLY A 14 27.52 7.95 -8.13
C GLY A 14 28.24 8.67 -6.97
N LEU A 15 27.52 8.87 -5.87
CA LEU A 15 27.94 9.63 -4.69
C LEU A 15 27.54 8.92 -3.39
N LEU A 16 28.52 8.64 -2.53
CA LEU A 16 28.30 8.17 -1.16
C LEU A 16 28.50 9.33 -0.19
N LEU A 17 27.45 9.72 0.51
CA LEU A 17 27.52 10.66 1.62
C LEU A 17 27.32 9.88 2.91
N THR A 18 28.39 9.68 3.67
CA THR A 18 28.38 8.86 4.88
C THR A 18 29.01 9.56 6.09
N THR A 19 28.51 9.25 7.28
CA THR A 19 29.13 9.60 8.56
C THR A 19 29.91 8.44 9.20
N GLU A 20 30.06 7.32 8.48
CA GLU A 20 30.88 6.18 8.90
C GLU A 20 32.36 6.58 8.99
N ALA A 21 33.00 6.22 10.11
CA ALA A 21 34.40 6.54 10.34
C ALA A 21 35.32 5.58 9.56
N GLN A 22 36.34 6.15 8.92
CA GLN A 22 37.41 5.40 8.26
C GLN A 22 38.77 5.88 8.79
N ASN A 23 39.11 5.40 10.00
CA ASN A 23 40.28 5.84 10.73
C ASN A 23 41.56 5.64 9.91
N GLY A 24 42.36 6.70 9.79
CA GLY A 24 43.60 6.68 8.98
C GLY A 24 43.38 6.41 7.50
N ALA A 25 42.16 6.55 6.98
CA ALA A 25 41.79 6.21 5.60
C ALA A 25 42.18 4.77 5.21
N SER A 26 42.12 3.82 6.17
CA SER A 26 42.64 2.45 5.98
C SER A 26 41.82 1.56 5.03
N GLY A 27 40.56 1.93 4.73
CA GLY A 27 39.69 1.21 3.80
C GLY A 27 39.73 1.73 2.35
N LYS A 28 38.88 1.19 1.49
CA LYS A 28 38.62 1.73 0.15
C LYS A 28 37.87 3.06 0.24
N GLN A 29 38.02 3.94 -0.77
CA GLN A 29 37.26 5.19 -0.85
C GLN A 29 35.74 4.95 -0.89
N LEU A 30 35.30 3.84 -1.49
CA LEU A 30 33.90 3.44 -1.62
C LEU A 30 33.49 2.35 -0.61
N ALA A 31 34.22 2.21 0.50
CA ALA A 31 33.81 1.33 1.61
C ALA A 31 32.40 1.76 2.09
N ARG A 32 31.49 0.78 2.22
CA ARG A 32 30.04 1.01 2.34
C ARG A 32 29.29 -0.17 2.94
N GLU A 33 30.00 -1.01 3.68
CA GLU A 33 29.50 -2.27 4.24
C GLU A 33 28.26 -2.06 5.10
N HIS A 34 28.19 -0.96 5.87
CA HIS A 34 27.00 -0.63 6.65
C HIS A 34 25.82 -0.25 5.76
N ALA A 35 26.02 0.64 4.78
CA ALA A 35 24.97 1.04 3.84
C ALA A 35 24.43 -0.17 3.06
N GLN A 36 25.31 -1.06 2.60
CA GLN A 36 24.93 -2.31 1.95
C GLN A 36 24.10 -3.19 2.90
N SER A 37 24.58 -3.41 4.12
CA SER A 37 23.86 -4.23 5.11
C SER A 37 22.47 -3.69 5.44
N GLN A 38 22.28 -2.36 5.53
CA GLN A 38 20.97 -1.76 5.75
C GLN A 38 20.03 -1.95 4.56
N LEU A 39 20.55 -1.85 3.34
CA LEU A 39 19.77 -2.05 2.12
C LEU A 39 19.39 -3.52 1.92
N ASP A 40 20.31 -4.46 2.23
CA ASP A 40 20.06 -5.91 2.25
C ASP A 40 18.96 -6.27 3.26
N ALA A 41 19.00 -5.68 4.45
CA ALA A 41 18.00 -5.91 5.49
C ALA A 41 16.62 -5.32 5.10
N ALA A 42 16.60 -4.14 4.46
CA ALA A 42 15.38 -3.54 3.94
C ALA A 42 14.74 -4.43 2.85
N LEU A 43 15.54 -4.91 1.90
CA LEU A 43 15.09 -5.84 0.87
C LEU A 43 14.56 -7.14 1.47
N SER A 44 15.29 -7.74 2.42
CA SER A 44 14.89 -9.01 3.05
C SER A 44 13.56 -8.88 3.79
N LEU A 45 13.37 -7.76 4.52
CA LEU A 45 12.11 -7.47 5.20
C LEU A 45 10.96 -7.30 4.19
N SER A 46 11.20 -6.52 3.14
CA SER A 46 10.23 -6.28 2.07
C SER A 46 9.82 -7.57 1.37
N GLN A 47 10.76 -8.46 1.05
CA GLN A 47 10.47 -9.76 0.41
C GLN A 47 9.70 -10.69 1.35
N ALA A 48 10.12 -10.83 2.60
CA ALA A 48 9.46 -11.70 3.56
C ALA A 48 8.00 -11.27 3.84
N LEU A 49 7.77 -9.95 3.99
CA LEU A 49 6.42 -9.42 4.17
C LEU A 49 5.59 -9.52 2.90
N ALA A 50 6.17 -9.29 1.71
CA ALA A 50 5.45 -9.43 0.44
C ALA A 50 5.03 -10.90 0.20
N GLU A 51 5.90 -11.86 0.47
CA GLU A 51 5.56 -13.29 0.35
C GLU A 51 4.43 -13.68 1.30
N THR A 52 4.52 -13.23 2.56
CA THR A 52 3.45 -13.44 3.56
C THR A 52 2.14 -12.80 3.11
N ALA A 53 2.18 -11.58 2.60
CA ALA A 53 1.02 -10.83 2.12
C ALA A 53 0.34 -11.55 0.93
N SER A 54 1.12 -11.94 -0.08
CA SER A 54 0.62 -12.66 -1.26
C SER A 54 0.03 -14.03 -0.89
N GLY A 55 0.63 -14.72 0.08
CA GLY A 55 0.06 -15.96 0.64
C GLY A 55 -1.28 -15.77 1.36
N GLN A 56 -1.65 -14.54 1.70
CA GLN A 56 -2.91 -14.14 2.35
C GLN A 56 -3.81 -13.30 1.43
N LEU A 57 -3.68 -13.48 0.11
CA LEU A 57 -4.52 -12.83 -0.92
C LEU A 57 -4.35 -11.31 -1.03
N ALA A 58 -3.34 -10.70 -0.41
CA ALA A 58 -2.97 -9.31 -0.66
C ALA A 58 -2.10 -9.18 -1.92
N ASP A 59 -1.98 -7.95 -2.42
CA ASP A 59 -1.26 -7.70 -3.68
C ASP A 59 0.25 -7.95 -3.54
N ALA A 60 0.86 -8.42 -4.62
CA ALA A 60 2.28 -8.66 -4.71
C ALA A 60 3.04 -7.32 -4.82
N MET A 61 4.14 -7.21 -4.09
CA MET A 61 5.01 -6.04 -4.14
C MET A 61 6.20 -6.28 -5.07
N GLU A 62 6.44 -5.35 -6.01
CA GLU A 62 7.58 -5.34 -6.93
C GLU A 62 8.92 -5.06 -6.20
N THR A 63 9.43 -6.05 -5.46
CA THR A 63 10.72 -5.95 -4.77
C THR A 63 11.91 -6.38 -5.62
N GLY A 64 11.65 -7.24 -6.61
CA GLY A 64 12.65 -7.87 -7.48
C GLY A 64 12.41 -7.58 -8.96
N PRO A 65 13.08 -8.33 -9.85
CA PRO A 65 12.96 -8.13 -11.29
C PRO A 65 11.58 -8.51 -11.82
N GLU A 66 10.77 -9.28 -11.09
CA GLU A 66 9.43 -9.66 -11.52
C GLU A 66 8.51 -8.43 -11.57
N GLU A 67 7.96 -8.15 -12.75
CA GLU A 67 6.97 -7.10 -12.95
C GLU A 67 5.59 -7.59 -12.57
N ILE A 68 4.82 -6.77 -11.84
CA ILE A 68 3.45 -7.08 -11.42
C ILE A 68 2.47 -6.25 -12.27
N GLY A 69 1.58 -6.96 -12.97
CA GLY A 69 0.54 -6.37 -13.81
C GLY A 69 -0.64 -5.82 -13.02
N PRO A 70 -1.59 -5.12 -13.68
CA PRO A 70 -2.78 -4.55 -13.04
C PRO A 70 -3.72 -5.59 -12.39
N ASP A 71 -3.66 -6.84 -12.85
CA ASP A 71 -4.39 -8.00 -12.33
C ASP A 71 -3.61 -8.74 -11.21
N ASN A 72 -2.53 -8.13 -10.73
CA ASN A 72 -1.61 -8.69 -9.73
C ASN A 72 -0.84 -9.95 -10.20
N ALA A 73 -0.90 -10.28 -11.50
CA ALA A 73 -0.14 -11.38 -12.09
C ALA A 73 1.27 -10.93 -12.50
N LYS A 74 2.20 -11.87 -12.62
CA LYS A 74 3.53 -11.60 -13.15
C LYS A 74 3.43 -11.29 -14.65
N ALA A 75 3.84 -10.09 -15.05
CA ALA A 75 3.74 -9.61 -16.42
C ALA A 75 5.07 -9.66 -17.20
N GLY A 76 6.18 -9.95 -16.52
CA GLY A 76 7.50 -10.03 -17.14
C GLY A 76 8.63 -9.80 -16.16
N LYS A 77 9.79 -9.39 -16.70
CA LYS A 77 10.93 -8.97 -15.90
C LYS A 77 11.45 -7.60 -16.31
N LYS A 78 11.77 -6.77 -15.32
CA LYS A 78 12.45 -5.49 -15.47
C LYS A 78 13.89 -5.59 -14.95
N PRO A 79 14.86 -4.95 -15.62
CA PRO A 79 16.26 -4.96 -15.19
C PRO A 79 16.56 -3.97 -14.06
N ASP A 80 15.72 -2.95 -13.88
CA ASP A 80 15.92 -1.85 -12.94
C ASP A 80 14.59 -1.30 -12.40
N GLY A 81 14.68 -0.26 -11.56
CA GLY A 81 13.52 0.43 -10.99
C GLY A 81 12.87 -0.26 -9.79
N HIS A 82 13.40 -1.39 -9.34
CA HIS A 82 12.96 -2.16 -8.16
C HIS A 82 14.03 -2.16 -7.04
N LEU A 83 13.65 -2.57 -5.83
CA LEU A 83 14.53 -2.50 -4.65
C LEU A 83 15.77 -3.41 -4.75
N GLN A 84 15.60 -4.64 -5.26
CA GLN A 84 16.72 -5.57 -5.48
C GLN A 84 17.79 -4.98 -6.43
N HIS A 85 17.40 -4.19 -7.43
CA HIS A 85 18.35 -3.54 -8.33
C HIS A 85 19.25 -2.55 -7.55
N HIS A 86 18.70 -1.80 -6.59
CA HIS A 86 19.54 -0.93 -5.74
C HIS A 86 20.54 -1.74 -4.90
N VAL A 87 20.13 -2.88 -4.34
CA VAL A 87 21.02 -3.80 -3.60
C VAL A 87 22.16 -4.29 -4.48
N ASP A 88 21.83 -4.80 -5.67
CA ASP A 88 22.80 -5.40 -6.58
C ASP A 88 23.73 -4.33 -7.19
N ALA A 89 23.17 -3.18 -7.56
CA ALA A 89 23.93 -2.04 -8.07
C ALA A 89 24.90 -1.51 -7.02
N LEU A 90 24.48 -1.40 -5.75
CA LEU A 90 25.37 -0.96 -4.67
C LEU A 90 26.47 -2.00 -4.41
N LYS A 91 26.18 -3.30 -4.51
CA LYS A 91 27.17 -4.36 -4.36
C LYS A 91 28.20 -4.35 -5.50
N ALA A 92 27.74 -4.18 -6.74
CA ALA A 92 28.58 -4.11 -7.94
C ALA A 92 29.28 -2.76 -8.13
N TRP A 93 28.99 -1.76 -7.31
CA TRP A 93 29.28 -0.36 -7.61
C TRP A 93 30.75 -0.04 -7.88
N GLU A 94 31.68 -0.74 -7.22
CA GLU A 94 33.12 -0.55 -7.43
C GLU A 94 33.66 -1.19 -8.72
N ALA A 95 32.89 -2.05 -9.41
CA ALA A 95 33.35 -2.78 -10.58
C ALA A 95 33.83 -1.82 -11.68
N GLY A 96 35.06 -2.01 -12.13
CA GLY A 96 35.70 -1.15 -13.13
C GLY A 96 36.18 0.22 -12.62
N SER A 97 36.11 0.48 -11.31
CA SER A 97 36.69 1.67 -10.68
C SER A 97 38.16 1.45 -10.27
N ASN A 98 38.85 2.53 -9.91
CA ASN A 98 40.20 2.46 -9.32
C ASN A 98 40.26 1.76 -7.94
N THR A 99 39.11 1.46 -7.33
CA THR A 99 39.00 0.76 -6.05
C THR A 99 38.76 -0.75 -6.19
N ASP A 100 38.45 -1.23 -7.39
CA ASP A 100 38.34 -2.66 -7.72
C ASP A 100 39.69 -3.21 -8.23
N LYS A 101 40.68 -3.29 -7.32
CA LYS A 101 42.02 -3.78 -7.66
C LYS A 101 42.08 -5.29 -7.93
N ASP A 102 41.12 -6.04 -7.38
CA ASP A 102 41.11 -7.50 -7.45
C ASP A 102 40.22 -8.04 -8.60
N GLY A 103 39.40 -7.18 -9.23
CA GLY A 103 38.47 -7.59 -10.29
C GLY A 103 37.43 -8.61 -9.82
N LYS A 104 37.18 -8.67 -8.51
CA LYS A 104 36.32 -9.68 -7.84
C LYS A 104 34.87 -9.21 -7.66
N THR A 105 34.54 -8.02 -8.13
CA THR A 105 33.19 -7.46 -8.03
C THR A 105 32.19 -8.22 -8.93
N ALA A 106 30.90 -8.14 -8.59
CA ALA A 106 29.83 -8.86 -9.30
C ALA A 106 29.86 -8.59 -10.82
N LYS A 107 29.84 -9.66 -11.63
CA LYS A 107 29.96 -9.58 -13.10
C LYS A 107 28.63 -9.37 -13.82
N ASP A 108 27.53 -9.73 -13.15
CA ASP A 108 26.20 -9.78 -13.76
C ASP A 108 25.42 -8.46 -13.61
N GLN A 109 26.00 -7.45 -12.95
CA GLN A 109 25.44 -6.12 -12.76
C GLN A 109 26.47 -5.06 -13.14
N ALA A 110 26.04 -4.02 -13.86
CA ALA A 110 26.93 -2.93 -14.24
C ALA A 110 27.50 -2.22 -13.00
N GLY A 111 28.81 -2.05 -12.93
CA GLY A 111 29.47 -1.20 -11.92
C GLY A 111 29.32 0.29 -12.22
N GLN A 112 29.80 1.13 -11.30
CA GLN A 112 29.85 2.59 -11.47
C GLN A 112 28.51 3.25 -11.86
N GLN A 113 27.39 2.65 -11.47
CA GLN A 113 26.06 3.22 -11.67
C GLN A 113 25.92 4.55 -10.90
N PRO A 114 25.15 5.52 -11.42
CA PRO A 114 25.01 6.85 -10.85
C PRO A 114 24.08 6.88 -9.63
N LEU A 115 24.39 6.11 -8.59
CA LEU A 115 23.62 6.04 -7.36
C LEU A 115 23.97 7.19 -6.40
N LEU A 116 22.98 7.71 -5.68
CA LEU A 116 23.21 8.55 -4.49
C LEU A 116 22.86 7.73 -3.25
N VAL A 117 23.83 7.48 -2.38
CA VAL A 117 23.64 6.76 -1.13
C VAL A 117 23.91 7.69 0.04
N LEU A 118 22.92 7.81 0.93
CA LEU A 118 23.04 8.50 2.21
C LEU A 118 23.10 7.44 3.32
N SER A 119 24.18 7.42 4.10
CA SER A 119 24.35 6.47 5.22
C SER A 119 24.78 7.22 6.47
N ALA A 120 24.14 6.94 7.60
CA ALA A 120 24.54 7.50 8.87
C ALA A 120 24.12 6.55 10.01
N PRO A 121 25.05 5.85 10.68
CA PRO A 121 24.71 4.87 11.72
C PRO A 121 23.89 5.44 12.89
N ALA A 122 23.98 6.75 13.14
CA ALA A 122 23.22 7.44 14.17
C ALA A 122 21.89 8.07 13.66
N GLY A 123 21.55 7.91 12.39
CA GLY A 123 20.32 8.39 11.78
C GLY A 123 20.50 9.57 10.79
N ILE A 124 19.43 9.84 10.04
CA ILE A 124 19.35 10.91 9.02
C ILE A 124 18.12 11.76 9.31
N ALA A 125 18.29 13.09 9.33
CA ALA A 125 17.18 14.04 9.40
C ALA A 125 17.13 14.85 8.10
N SER A 126 15.99 14.84 7.42
CA SER A 126 15.71 15.66 6.23
C SER A 126 14.62 16.65 6.59
N LEU A 127 14.98 17.93 6.75
CA LEU A 127 14.13 18.96 7.35
C LEU A 127 14.14 20.23 6.48
N THR A 128 13.03 20.96 6.47
CA THR A 128 12.87 22.27 5.79
C THR A 128 11.73 23.04 6.45
N GLU A 129 11.80 24.36 6.44
CA GLU A 129 10.71 25.23 6.93
C GLU A 129 9.56 25.33 5.92
N GLN A 130 9.81 24.95 4.66
CA GLN A 130 8.85 25.01 3.56
C GLN A 130 8.43 23.58 3.17
N SER A 131 8.27 23.32 1.86
CA SER A 131 7.87 22.00 1.36
C SER A 131 9.05 21.07 1.19
N GLN A 132 8.83 19.78 1.49
CA GLN A 132 9.70 18.67 1.10
C GLN A 132 8.97 17.81 0.07
N THR A 133 9.60 17.58 -1.08
CA THR A 133 9.06 16.74 -2.15
C THR A 133 9.96 15.53 -2.34
N VAL A 134 9.38 14.33 -2.31
CA VAL A 134 10.04 13.07 -2.65
C VAL A 134 9.28 12.45 -3.80
N SER A 135 9.96 12.16 -4.90
CA SER A 135 9.36 11.64 -6.13
C SER A 135 10.26 10.56 -6.72
N ALA A 136 9.63 9.52 -7.28
CA ALA A 136 10.28 8.44 -7.99
C ALA A 136 9.52 8.19 -9.30
N GLY A 137 10.25 7.90 -10.39
CA GLY A 137 9.65 7.56 -11.67
C GLY A 137 9.08 6.13 -11.74
N THR A 138 9.54 5.25 -10.84
CA THR A 138 9.08 3.86 -10.71
C THR A 138 8.52 3.65 -9.31
N ASN A 139 9.35 3.22 -8.36
CA ASN A 139 8.95 2.79 -7.03
C ASN A 139 9.46 3.74 -5.94
N LEU A 140 8.58 4.09 -5.00
CA LEU A 140 8.93 4.77 -3.76
C LEU A 140 8.84 3.78 -2.59
N ASN A 141 9.99 3.28 -2.13
CA ASN A 141 10.08 2.33 -1.03
C ASN A 141 10.31 3.06 0.30
N LEU A 142 9.35 2.97 1.24
CA LEU A 142 9.47 3.51 2.60
C LEU A 142 9.47 2.35 3.60
N ILE A 143 10.66 1.95 4.05
CA ILE A 143 10.85 0.72 4.81
C ILE A 143 11.41 1.06 6.19
N ALA A 144 10.80 0.50 7.23
CA ALA A 144 11.29 0.57 8.60
C ALA A 144 11.27 -0.84 9.19
N GLN A 145 12.36 -1.27 9.84
CA GLN A 145 12.44 -2.60 10.46
C GLN A 145 11.53 -2.76 11.69
N ARG A 146 11.00 -1.65 12.22
CA ARG A 146 10.23 -1.64 13.44
C ARG A 146 8.92 -0.87 13.26
N ASP A 147 9.00 0.46 13.23
CA ASP A 147 7.81 1.34 13.20
C ASP A 147 7.94 2.37 12.06
N ALA A 148 6.92 2.45 11.21
CA ALA A 148 6.75 3.54 10.24
C ALA A 148 5.67 4.50 10.72
N ASN A 149 6.06 5.73 11.04
CA ASN A 149 5.15 6.74 11.60
C ASN A 149 4.87 7.84 10.57
N HIS A 150 3.60 8.01 10.22
CA HIS A 150 3.13 9.10 9.35
C HIS A 150 2.22 10.03 10.15
N THR A 151 2.72 11.22 10.50
CA THR A 151 1.96 12.23 11.23
C THR A 151 1.68 13.41 10.32
N THR A 152 0.44 13.89 10.28
CA THR A 152 0.06 15.07 9.50
C THR A 152 -0.89 15.96 10.30
N GLY A 153 -0.57 17.25 10.38
CA GLY A 153 -1.33 18.19 11.23
C GLY A 153 -2.72 18.57 10.70
N ARG A 154 -3.03 18.33 9.42
CA ARG A 154 -4.31 18.76 8.82
C ARG A 154 -4.99 17.72 7.93
N ARG A 155 -4.34 17.28 6.84
CA ARG A 155 -4.92 16.32 5.88
C ARG A 155 -3.88 15.32 5.44
N TRP A 156 -4.20 14.04 5.56
CA TRP A 156 -3.46 12.97 4.89
C TRP A 156 -4.25 12.57 3.64
N LEU A 157 -3.64 12.76 2.47
CA LEU A 157 -4.26 12.47 1.17
C LEU A 157 -3.42 11.38 0.49
N HIS A 158 -4.07 10.27 0.15
CA HIS A 158 -3.44 9.15 -0.54
C HIS A 158 -4.26 8.84 -1.80
N ASN A 159 -3.84 9.42 -2.92
CA ASN A 159 -4.49 9.24 -4.22
C ASN A 159 -3.73 8.15 -4.98
N VAL A 160 -4.40 7.05 -5.30
CA VAL A 160 -3.79 5.90 -5.97
C VAL A 160 -4.51 5.60 -7.26
N GLY A 161 -3.76 5.19 -8.28
CA GLY A 161 -4.25 5.06 -9.64
C GLY A 161 -5.02 3.80 -9.97
N GLN A 162 -4.61 2.67 -9.37
CA GLN A 162 -5.16 1.36 -9.70
C GLN A 162 -5.84 0.74 -8.48
N HIS A 163 -5.09 0.43 -7.43
CA HIS A 163 -5.64 -0.22 -6.23
C HIS A 163 -4.81 0.10 -4.97
N ILE A 164 -5.38 -0.14 -3.80
CA ILE A 164 -4.71 -0.04 -2.50
C ILE A 164 -4.77 -1.42 -1.84
N SER A 165 -3.60 -1.98 -1.50
CA SER A 165 -3.49 -3.19 -0.68
C SER A 165 -2.99 -2.84 0.72
N LEU A 166 -3.76 -3.19 1.76
CA LEU A 166 -3.38 -3.00 3.16
C LEU A 166 -3.33 -4.35 3.87
N PHE A 167 -2.12 -4.84 4.13
CA PHE A 167 -1.88 -6.12 4.78
C PHE A 167 -1.25 -5.93 6.16
N VAL A 168 -1.68 -6.74 7.12
CA VAL A 168 -1.06 -6.84 8.44
C VAL A 168 -0.87 -8.32 8.78
N ALA A 169 0.38 -8.78 8.90
CA ALA A 169 0.69 -10.16 9.29
C ALA A 169 0.13 -10.51 10.69
N GLY A 170 0.12 -9.51 11.59
CA GLY A 170 -0.51 -9.61 12.90
C GLY A 170 0.28 -10.43 13.93
N VAL A 171 -0.17 -10.36 15.17
CA VAL A 171 0.25 -11.24 16.27
C VAL A 171 -1.01 -11.88 16.82
N LYS A 172 -0.97 -13.20 17.07
CA LYS A 172 -2.11 -13.94 17.61
C LYS A 172 -2.69 -13.23 18.84
N ASP A 173 -4.01 -13.13 18.89
CA ASP A 173 -4.78 -12.52 20.00
C ASP A 173 -4.48 -11.03 20.25
N LYS A 174 -3.96 -10.31 19.25
CA LYS A 174 -3.79 -8.85 19.27
C LYS A 174 -4.60 -8.19 18.15
N VAL A 175 -4.97 -6.93 18.35
CA VAL A 175 -5.63 -6.14 17.31
C VAL A 175 -4.62 -5.85 16.19
N ALA A 176 -4.89 -6.36 14.99
CA ALA A 176 -4.03 -6.18 13.83
C ALA A 176 -4.29 -4.86 13.08
N LEU A 177 -5.56 -4.45 12.93
CA LEU A 177 -5.93 -3.24 12.20
C LEU A 177 -6.92 -2.39 12.99
N LYS A 178 -6.71 -1.07 13.01
CA LYS A 178 -7.61 -0.09 13.63
C LYS A 178 -7.83 1.09 12.69
N LEU A 179 -9.09 1.33 12.34
CA LEU A 179 -9.53 2.51 11.59
C LEU A 179 -10.51 3.29 12.46
N ILE A 180 -10.04 4.38 13.07
CA ILE A 180 -10.80 5.10 14.10
C ILE A 180 -10.86 6.58 13.75
N ALA A 181 -12.07 7.13 13.69
CA ALA A 181 -12.32 8.56 13.69
C ALA A 181 -12.86 8.99 15.05
N ALA A 182 -12.14 9.86 15.77
CA ALA A 182 -12.58 10.33 17.09
C ALA A 182 -13.85 11.20 17.02
N LYS A 183 -14.01 11.96 15.93
CA LYS A 183 -15.17 12.80 15.63
C LYS A 183 -15.41 12.82 14.12
N GLY A 184 -16.65 13.13 13.74
CA GLY A 184 -17.05 13.23 12.34
C GLY A 184 -17.53 11.91 11.76
N LYS A 185 -18.06 11.99 10.53
CA LYS A 185 -18.65 10.85 9.82
C LYS A 185 -17.56 10.04 9.12
N VAL A 186 -17.57 8.72 9.33
CA VAL A 186 -16.79 7.77 8.52
C VAL A 186 -17.61 7.38 7.29
N GLN A 187 -16.99 7.38 6.11
CA GLN A 187 -17.60 6.93 4.86
C GLN A 187 -16.67 5.94 4.16
N VAL A 188 -17.22 4.78 3.79
CA VAL A 188 -16.55 3.76 2.99
C VAL A 188 -17.51 3.42 1.84
N GLN A 189 -17.03 3.45 0.60
CA GLN A 189 -17.86 3.29 -0.60
C GLN A 189 -17.10 2.55 -1.69
N ALA A 190 -17.76 1.56 -2.31
CA ALA A 190 -17.40 1.07 -3.64
C ALA A 190 -18.40 1.70 -4.63
N GLN A 191 -17.96 2.70 -5.40
CA GLN A 191 -18.88 3.56 -6.16
C GLN A 191 -19.39 2.92 -7.47
N SER A 192 -18.67 1.92 -7.98
CA SER A 192 -18.99 1.22 -9.23
C SER A 192 -18.88 -0.30 -9.15
N ASP A 193 -18.60 -0.84 -7.97
CA ASP A 193 -18.35 -2.28 -7.77
C ASP A 193 -18.83 -2.76 -6.39
N ALA A 194 -18.65 -4.04 -6.11
CA ALA A 194 -19.03 -4.69 -4.87
C ALA A 194 -18.20 -4.23 -3.67
N MET A 195 -18.76 -4.47 -2.48
CA MET A 195 -18.08 -4.33 -1.20
C MET A 195 -18.25 -5.63 -0.42
N GLU A 196 -17.16 -6.16 0.12
CA GLU A 196 -17.15 -7.38 0.93
C GLU A 196 -16.58 -7.10 2.34
N LEU A 197 -17.26 -7.61 3.37
CA LEU A 197 -16.80 -7.61 4.76
C LEU A 197 -16.91 -9.04 5.30
N THR A 198 -15.77 -9.71 5.46
CA THR A 198 -15.70 -11.13 5.85
C THR A 198 -14.78 -11.30 7.07
N ALA A 199 -15.17 -12.18 8.00
CA ALA A 199 -14.36 -12.56 9.16
C ALA A 199 -14.52 -14.06 9.47
N ASP A 200 -13.44 -14.70 9.94
CA ASP A 200 -13.44 -16.10 10.42
C ASP A 200 -14.24 -16.28 11.73
N LYS A 201 -14.31 -15.21 12.53
CA LYS A 201 -15.09 -15.13 13.76
C LYS A 201 -16.22 -14.11 13.60
N ASP A 202 -16.70 -13.57 14.71
CA ASP A 202 -17.84 -12.67 14.74
C ASP A 202 -17.61 -11.39 13.92
N VAL A 203 -18.62 -11.03 13.13
CA VAL A 203 -18.80 -9.68 12.59
C VAL A 203 -19.82 -8.96 13.45
N THR A 204 -19.42 -7.85 14.08
CA THR A 204 -20.31 -7.02 14.92
C THR A 204 -20.59 -5.67 14.26
N ILE A 205 -21.86 -5.37 14.02
CA ILE A 205 -22.33 -4.06 13.54
C ILE A 205 -23.22 -3.44 14.63
N THR A 206 -22.86 -2.25 15.12
CA THR A 206 -23.56 -1.63 16.26
C THR A 206 -23.72 -0.13 16.07
N SER A 207 -24.95 0.35 16.28
CA SER A 207 -25.25 1.77 16.49
C SER A 207 -25.64 1.97 17.96
N ALA A 208 -24.74 2.54 18.77
CA ALA A 208 -24.93 2.60 20.22
C ALA A 208 -26.04 3.57 20.68
N LYS A 209 -26.46 4.51 19.82
CA LYS A 209 -27.39 5.58 20.18
C LYS A 209 -28.54 5.78 19.21
N GLN A 210 -28.41 5.28 17.98
CA GLN A 210 -29.35 5.56 16.89
C GLN A 210 -29.65 4.27 16.13
N THR A 211 -29.93 4.37 14.83
CA THR A 211 -30.40 3.27 14.00
C THR A 211 -29.27 2.60 13.23
N ILE A 212 -29.56 1.39 12.75
CA ILE A 212 -28.82 0.73 11.68
C ILE A 212 -29.75 0.74 10.46
N HIS A 213 -29.26 1.20 9.31
CA HIS A 213 -29.99 1.17 8.05
C HIS A 213 -29.35 0.17 7.09
N VAL A 214 -30.11 -0.84 6.68
CA VAL A 214 -29.71 -1.80 5.66
C VAL A 214 -30.71 -1.70 4.52
N ASN A 215 -30.28 -1.15 3.39
CA ASN A 215 -31.13 -0.92 2.23
C ASN A 215 -30.47 -1.55 1.00
N ALA A 216 -31.25 -2.24 0.17
CA ALA A 216 -30.81 -2.75 -1.12
C ALA A 216 -31.84 -2.45 -2.19
N LYS A 217 -31.39 -2.25 -3.44
CA LYS A 217 -32.29 -2.05 -4.58
C LYS A 217 -32.98 -3.34 -5.00
N GLN A 218 -32.27 -4.47 -4.92
CA GLN A 218 -32.73 -5.76 -5.44
C GLN A 218 -33.13 -6.71 -4.32
N GLU A 219 -32.24 -6.97 -3.37
CA GLU A 219 -32.45 -8.04 -2.38
C GLU A 219 -31.65 -7.79 -1.10
N ILE A 220 -32.27 -8.08 0.05
CA ILE A 220 -31.57 -8.29 1.33
C ILE A 220 -31.82 -9.75 1.72
N LEU A 221 -30.74 -10.50 1.96
CA LEU A 221 -30.79 -11.90 2.37
C LEU A 221 -29.93 -12.08 3.63
N LEU A 222 -30.55 -12.60 4.70
CA LEU A 222 -29.89 -12.95 5.95
C LEU A 222 -30.02 -14.45 6.16
N THR A 223 -28.92 -15.18 6.33
CA THR A 223 -28.92 -16.65 6.44
C THR A 223 -28.14 -17.14 7.66
N SER A 224 -28.57 -18.26 8.24
CA SER A 224 -27.82 -18.98 9.28
C SER A 224 -28.34 -20.41 9.42
N GLY A 225 -27.44 -21.41 9.34
CA GLY A 225 -27.79 -22.82 9.55
C GLY A 225 -28.95 -23.36 8.70
N GLY A 226 -29.16 -22.81 7.50
CA GLY A 226 -30.28 -23.15 6.60
C GLY A 226 -31.57 -22.36 6.83
N ALA A 227 -31.68 -21.59 7.92
CA ALA A 227 -32.75 -20.61 8.09
C ALA A 227 -32.42 -19.29 7.37
N TYR A 228 -33.44 -18.55 6.93
CA TYR A 228 -33.24 -17.24 6.32
C TYR A 228 -34.42 -16.28 6.46
N ILE A 229 -34.08 -14.99 6.34
CA ILE A 229 -34.99 -13.87 6.11
C ILE A 229 -34.61 -13.23 4.77
N ARG A 230 -35.58 -13.08 3.88
CA ARG A 230 -35.37 -12.49 2.55
C ARG A 230 -36.34 -11.35 2.31
N LEU A 231 -35.83 -10.20 1.87
CA LEU A 231 -36.62 -9.06 1.40
C LEU A 231 -36.32 -8.84 -0.09
N LYS A 232 -37.32 -9.05 -0.94
CA LYS A 232 -37.17 -8.98 -2.41
C LYS A 232 -38.51 -8.72 -3.09
N ASP A 233 -38.53 -7.85 -4.10
CA ASP A 233 -39.73 -7.55 -4.93
C ASP A 233 -41.00 -7.24 -4.11
N GLY A 234 -40.84 -6.50 -3.00
CA GLY A 234 -41.95 -6.16 -2.08
C GLY A 234 -42.43 -7.32 -1.19
N LYS A 235 -41.75 -8.47 -1.20
CA LYS A 235 -42.08 -9.66 -0.41
C LYS A 235 -41.09 -9.83 0.75
N ILE A 236 -41.59 -10.42 1.84
CA ILE A 236 -40.78 -10.87 2.98
C ILE A 236 -40.97 -12.39 3.09
N GLU A 237 -39.88 -13.15 3.02
CA GLU A 237 -39.88 -14.60 3.22
C GLU A 237 -39.16 -14.93 4.53
N LEU A 238 -39.81 -15.72 5.38
CA LEU A 238 -39.24 -16.22 6.65
C LEU A 238 -39.33 -17.75 6.62
N HIS A 239 -38.22 -18.41 6.32
CA HIS A 239 -38.17 -19.86 6.22
C HIS A 239 -37.10 -20.43 7.16
N ALA A 240 -37.42 -21.57 7.79
CA ALA A 240 -36.49 -22.31 8.63
C ALA A 240 -36.75 -23.82 8.49
N PRO A 241 -35.71 -24.67 8.51
CA PRO A 241 -35.88 -26.12 8.56
C PRO A 241 -36.43 -26.60 9.91
N GLY A 242 -36.23 -25.82 10.97
CA GLY A 242 -36.79 -26.05 12.30
C GLY A 242 -37.99 -25.14 12.60
N THR A 243 -38.18 -24.82 13.88
CA THR A 243 -39.29 -23.99 14.35
C THR A 243 -39.03 -22.49 14.12
N ILE A 244 -40.02 -21.78 13.58
CA ILE A 244 -40.10 -20.32 13.65
C ILE A 244 -40.88 -19.95 14.92
N SER A 245 -40.18 -19.48 15.96
CA SER A 245 -40.82 -19.06 17.22
C SER A 245 -41.16 -17.57 17.19
N ILE A 246 -42.45 -17.25 17.17
CA ILE A 246 -42.96 -15.87 17.19
C ILE A 246 -43.60 -15.62 18.56
N LYS A 247 -43.07 -14.68 19.34
CA LYS A 247 -43.54 -14.34 20.69
C LYS A 247 -43.92 -12.86 20.76
N GLY A 248 -45.13 -12.57 21.23
CA GLY A 248 -45.64 -11.22 21.44
C GLY A 248 -46.99 -11.25 22.14
N ALA A 249 -47.38 -10.15 22.79
CA ALA A 249 -48.70 -10.06 23.44
C ALA A 249 -49.86 -9.89 22.44
N SER A 250 -49.57 -9.47 21.20
CA SER A 250 -50.54 -9.24 20.12
C SER A 250 -49.88 -9.37 18.74
N HIS A 251 -50.64 -9.81 17.75
CA HIS A 251 -50.23 -9.90 16.34
C HIS A 251 -51.34 -9.31 15.46
N ASN A 252 -51.08 -8.17 14.83
CA ASN A 252 -52.03 -7.50 13.94
C ASN A 252 -51.58 -7.61 12.48
N PHE A 253 -52.44 -8.19 11.63
CA PHE A 253 -52.20 -8.36 10.19
C PHE A 253 -53.20 -7.52 9.39
N SER A 254 -53.06 -6.19 9.44
CA SER A 254 -54.01 -5.20 8.92
C SER A 254 -53.93 -4.93 7.41
N GLY A 255 -53.31 -5.83 6.64
CA GLY A 255 -53.06 -5.64 5.20
C GLY A 255 -51.68 -5.04 4.88
N PRO A 256 -51.36 -4.87 3.59
CA PRO A 256 -50.04 -4.43 3.14
C PRO A 256 -49.80 -2.92 3.33
N ASP A 257 -48.53 -2.54 3.55
CA ASP A 257 -48.04 -1.16 3.59
C ASP A 257 -46.63 -1.10 2.94
N GLN A 258 -46.12 0.09 2.63
CA GLN A 258 -44.84 0.26 1.92
C GLN A 258 -44.01 1.47 2.37
N MET A 259 -42.68 1.34 2.28
CA MET A 259 -41.73 2.42 2.50
C MET A 259 -40.60 2.36 1.45
N ASN A 260 -40.30 3.48 0.80
CA ASN A 260 -39.27 3.57 -0.24
C ASN A 260 -38.21 4.64 0.14
N PRO A 261 -37.15 4.27 0.89
CA PRO A 261 -36.08 5.22 1.19
C PRO A 261 -35.26 5.57 -0.07
N PRO A 262 -34.78 6.81 -0.23
CA PRO A 262 -33.91 7.17 -1.34
C PRO A 262 -32.57 6.46 -1.22
N LEU A 263 -32.15 5.76 -2.29
CA LEU A 263 -30.85 5.12 -2.38
C LEU A 263 -29.75 6.14 -2.78
N PRO A 264 -28.49 5.94 -2.35
CA PRO A 264 -27.38 6.81 -2.76
C PRO A 264 -27.24 6.87 -4.28
N ARG A 265 -26.98 8.07 -4.82
CA ARG A 265 -26.60 8.26 -6.23
C ARG A 265 -25.10 8.51 -6.30
N PHE A 266 -24.37 7.65 -6.99
CA PHE A 266 -22.93 7.82 -7.21
C PHE A 266 -22.66 8.65 -8.47
N PRO A 267 -21.50 9.34 -8.54
CA PRO A 267 -21.10 10.07 -9.74
C PRO A 267 -20.87 9.11 -10.91
N ASN A 268 -21.46 9.40 -12.08
CA ASN A 268 -21.31 8.58 -13.30
C ASN A 268 -20.30 9.18 -14.31
N THR A 269 -19.66 10.30 -13.97
CA THR A 269 -18.78 11.04 -14.89
C THR A 269 -17.32 10.87 -14.51
N VAL A 270 -16.62 10.00 -15.23
CA VAL A 270 -15.15 10.02 -15.31
C VAL A 270 -14.74 11.25 -16.13
N CYS A 271 -13.81 12.06 -15.63
CA CYS A 271 -13.29 13.23 -16.34
C CYS A 271 -12.53 12.77 -17.60
N LYS A 272 -13.21 12.74 -18.75
CA LYS A 272 -12.61 12.30 -20.03
C LYS A 272 -11.42 13.15 -20.47
N GLN A 273 -11.45 14.46 -20.19
CA GLN A 273 -10.32 15.36 -20.46
C GLN A 273 -9.11 15.07 -19.55
N CYS A 274 -9.34 14.72 -18.29
CA CYS A 274 -8.28 14.36 -17.35
C CYS A 274 -7.60 13.04 -17.79
N MET A 275 -8.38 12.05 -18.24
CA MET A 275 -7.83 10.81 -18.80
C MET A 275 -7.03 11.07 -20.09
N ALA A 276 -7.52 11.93 -20.98
CA ALA A 276 -6.82 12.27 -22.22
C ALA A 276 -5.50 13.03 -21.96
N GLN A 277 -5.47 13.92 -20.98
CA GLN A 277 -4.23 14.63 -20.56
C GLN A 277 -3.25 13.71 -19.83
N ALA A 278 -3.73 12.74 -19.05
CA ALA A 278 -2.89 11.71 -18.47
C ALA A 278 -2.22 10.83 -19.55
N PHE A 279 -2.96 10.53 -20.63
CA PHE A 279 -2.46 9.77 -21.80
C PHE A 279 -1.32 10.50 -22.51
N SER A 280 -1.41 11.83 -22.68
CA SER A 280 -0.38 12.60 -23.38
C SER A 280 0.88 12.87 -22.56
N GLN A 281 0.85 12.63 -21.25
CA GLN A 281 1.96 12.89 -20.32
C GLN A 281 2.68 11.62 -19.83
N ALA A 282 2.45 10.45 -20.46
CA ALA A 282 2.99 9.15 -20.04
C ALA A 282 2.74 8.85 -18.55
N ASN A 283 1.55 9.22 -18.06
CA ASN A 283 1.18 9.04 -16.67
C ASN A 283 0.86 7.55 -16.38
N PRO A 284 1.47 6.92 -15.35
CA PRO A 284 1.22 5.52 -15.00
C PRO A 284 -0.22 5.20 -14.61
N LEU A 285 -1.08 6.22 -14.43
CA LEU A 285 -2.53 6.05 -14.27
C LEU A 285 -3.24 5.42 -15.49
N VAL A 286 -2.53 5.22 -16.59
CA VAL A 286 -3.08 4.64 -17.82
C VAL A 286 -2.26 3.44 -18.28
N ALA A 287 -2.22 2.38 -17.46
CA ALA A 287 -1.89 1.06 -17.98
C ALA A 287 -3.12 0.43 -18.67
N ALA A 288 -2.85 -0.31 -19.74
CA ALA A 288 -3.73 -0.56 -20.87
C ALA A 288 -4.99 -1.42 -20.58
N LYS A 289 -5.98 -1.24 -21.47
CA LYS A 289 -7.16 -2.09 -21.67
C LYS A 289 -6.82 -3.58 -21.77
#